data_AF-A0A3M1VBZ1-F1
#
_entry.id   AF-A0A3M1VBZ1-F1
#
_cell.length_a   1.000
_cell.length_b   1.000
_cell.length_c   1.000
_cell.angle_alpha   90.00
_cell.angle_beta   90.00
_cell.angle_gamma   90.00
#
_symmetry.space_group_name_H-M   'P 1'
#
loop_
_entity.id
_entity.type
_entity.pdbx_description
1 polymer ?
#
loop_
_entity_poly.entity_id
_entity_poly.type
_entity_poly.pdbx_seq_one_letter_code
_entity_poly.pdbx_strand_id
1 'polypeptide(L)'
;MSEQLPEQPFMSHLLELRDRLMRSVLAVLVLLLALFPFGNDIYTFVAEPLMKVLPEGASMIATKVASPFLTPFKLSLVTAVFLAMPYLLYQLWSFIAPGLYQHEKRLALPLLASSIVLFYLGAAFAYVVVFPLVFAFLTSTAPEGVLVMTDISEYLDFVLTLFFAFGIAFQVPVATIILVLAGITTPEKLAAKRPYVIVVAFVVGMLLTPPDVISQTLLAVPMWLLFELGVFLSRLVVRQRAEREASEEVSDEPAMAMAGAAAAHSTATSAEDDYRPMTDEEMEAELDALDDDDDDEVVAEEEPGSGDGGDKEEPATPETFTPDAVDEKLEQVMRLREEERFDEARRLLYEVLVEGNELQVKVARNILDQLDG
;
A
#
# COMPACT_ATOMS: atom_id res chain seq x y z
N MET A 1 -23.80 15.54 -5.50
CA MET A 1 -23.72 14.37 -6.40
C MET A 1 -22.63 13.49 -5.83
N SER A 2 -22.94 12.25 -5.40
CA SER A 2 -21.95 11.36 -4.79
C SER A 2 -21.19 10.62 -5.88
N GLU A 3 -19.90 10.90 -6.03
CA GLU A 3 -19.03 10.13 -6.92
C GLU A 3 -18.96 8.67 -6.45
N GLN A 4 -19.55 7.78 -7.24
CA GLN A 4 -19.33 6.35 -7.09
C GLN A 4 -18.00 6.02 -7.76
N LEU A 5 -16.93 5.98 -6.95
CA LEU A 5 -15.68 5.35 -7.37
C LEU A 5 -16.01 3.95 -7.90
N PRO A 6 -15.54 3.56 -9.10
CA PRO A 6 -15.87 2.26 -9.67
C PRO A 6 -15.34 1.17 -8.74
N GLU A 7 -16.25 0.41 -8.12
CA GLU A 7 -15.87 -0.73 -7.29
C GLU A 7 -15.05 -1.71 -8.12
N GLN A 8 -13.80 -1.93 -7.72
CA GLN A 8 -12.98 -2.96 -8.35
C GLN A 8 -13.71 -4.30 -8.20
N PRO A 9 -14.08 -4.97 -9.32
CA PRO A 9 -14.89 -6.18 -9.25
C PRO A 9 -14.13 -7.22 -8.44
N PHE A 10 -14.82 -7.99 -7.59
CA PHE A 10 -14.20 -9.03 -6.74
C PHE A 10 -13.22 -9.95 -7.49
N MET A 11 -13.42 -10.14 -8.80
CA MET A 11 -12.50 -10.84 -9.69
C MET A 11 -11.10 -10.21 -9.80
N SER A 12 -10.96 -8.87 -9.91
CA SER A 12 -9.64 -8.22 -10.00
C SER A 12 -8.86 -8.38 -8.70
N HIS A 13 -9.52 -8.24 -7.55
CA HIS A 13 -8.92 -8.45 -6.23
C HIS A 13 -8.46 -9.91 -6.02
N LEU A 14 -9.18 -10.90 -6.56
CA LEU A 14 -8.78 -12.31 -6.55
C LEU A 14 -7.62 -12.61 -7.51
N LEU A 15 -7.62 -12.01 -8.71
CA LEU A 15 -6.52 -12.11 -9.67
C LEU A 15 -5.23 -11.47 -9.11
N GLU A 16 -5.36 -10.32 -8.46
CA GLU A 16 -4.28 -9.64 -7.78
C GLU A 16 -3.69 -10.50 -6.65
N LEU A 17 -4.53 -11.09 -5.80
CA LEU A 17 -4.09 -12.02 -4.75
C LEU A 17 -3.32 -13.21 -5.34
N ARG A 18 -3.81 -13.81 -6.44
CA ARG A 18 -3.14 -14.91 -7.15
C ARG A 18 -1.74 -14.50 -7.61
N ASP A 19 -1.60 -13.35 -8.25
CA ASP A 19 -0.33 -12.94 -8.85
C ASP A 19 0.71 -12.53 -7.80
N ARG A 20 0.25 -11.93 -6.69
CA ARG A 20 1.07 -11.65 -5.50
C ARG A 20 1.52 -12.95 -4.80
N LEU A 21 0.63 -13.94 -4.71
CA LEU A 21 0.96 -15.26 -4.16
C LEU A 21 1.97 -16.00 -5.04
N MET A 22 1.80 -15.99 -6.36
CA MET A 22 2.76 -16.60 -7.30
C MET A 22 4.15 -15.96 -7.21
N ARG A 23 4.23 -14.62 -7.14
CA ARG A 23 5.49 -13.89 -6.91
C ARG A 23 6.13 -14.25 -5.56
N SER A 24 5.32 -14.38 -4.52
CA SER A 24 5.74 -14.78 -3.17
C SER A 24 6.31 -16.20 -3.13
N VAL A 25 5.64 -17.16 -3.75
CA VAL A 25 6.11 -18.55 -3.89
C VAL A 25 7.39 -18.62 -4.71
N LEU A 26 7.50 -17.85 -5.80
CA LEU A 26 8.72 -17.79 -6.62
C LEU A 26 9.92 -17.24 -5.83
N ALA A 27 9.74 -16.19 -5.03
CA ALA A 27 10.79 -15.64 -4.18
C ALA A 27 11.29 -16.66 -3.13
N VAL A 28 10.37 -17.39 -2.49
CA VAL A 28 10.69 -18.50 -1.56
C VAL A 28 11.42 -19.63 -2.30
N LEU A 29 10.99 -19.99 -3.51
CA LEU A 29 11.60 -21.06 -4.30
C LEU A 29 13.05 -20.73 -4.71
N VAL A 30 13.31 -19.49 -5.13
CA VAL A 30 14.67 -19.02 -5.46
C VAL A 30 15.58 -19.07 -4.23
N LEU A 31 15.09 -18.62 -3.07
CA LEU A 31 15.83 -18.68 -1.81
C LEU A 31 16.06 -20.12 -1.32
N LEU A 32 15.07 -21.02 -1.50
CA LEU A 32 15.23 -22.45 -1.19
C LEU A 32 16.32 -23.09 -2.04
N LEU A 33 16.34 -22.84 -3.35
CA LEU A 33 17.37 -23.38 -4.25
C LEU A 33 18.77 -22.86 -3.90
N ALA A 34 18.89 -21.61 -3.43
CA ALA A 34 20.14 -21.04 -2.95
C ALA A 34 20.59 -21.61 -1.59
N LEU A 35 19.66 -21.89 -0.67
CA LEU A 35 19.95 -22.42 0.66
C LEU A 35 20.14 -23.94 0.71
N PHE A 36 19.58 -24.69 -0.23
CA PHE A 36 19.57 -26.16 -0.24
C PHE A 36 20.95 -26.82 0.00
N PRO A 37 22.08 -26.34 -0.56
CA PRO A 37 23.40 -26.91 -0.28
C PRO A 37 23.85 -26.78 1.18
N PHE A 38 23.35 -25.77 1.89
CA PHE A 38 23.76 -25.39 3.26
C PHE A 38 22.84 -25.94 4.35
N GLY A 39 21.84 -26.77 4.01
CA GLY A 39 20.80 -27.22 4.95
C GLY A 39 21.33 -27.91 6.21
N ASN A 40 22.50 -28.56 6.13
CA ASN A 40 23.16 -29.17 7.29
C ASN A 40 23.82 -28.13 8.20
N ASP A 41 24.47 -27.10 7.64
CA ASP A 41 25.10 -26.03 8.41
C ASP A 41 24.04 -25.19 9.14
N ILE A 42 22.93 -24.90 8.44
CA ILE A 42 21.74 -24.24 9.00
C ILE A 42 21.14 -25.10 10.12
N TYR A 43 21.09 -26.44 9.97
CA TYR A 43 20.63 -27.33 11.03
C TYR A 43 21.56 -27.29 12.25
N THR A 44 22.87 -27.38 12.06
CA THR A 44 23.85 -27.32 13.16
C THR A 44 23.78 -25.99 13.91
N PHE A 45 23.60 -24.87 13.20
CA PHE A 45 23.35 -23.56 13.82
C PHE A 45 22.04 -23.55 14.62
N VAL A 46 20.91 -23.95 14.03
CA VAL A 46 19.62 -23.95 14.71
C VAL A 46 19.60 -24.87 15.93
N ALA A 47 20.31 -26.01 15.87
CA ALA A 47 20.43 -26.98 16.96
C ALA A 47 21.35 -26.55 18.12
N GLU A 48 22.17 -25.50 17.94
CA GLU A 48 23.17 -25.07 18.92
C GLU A 48 22.63 -24.81 20.34
N PRO A 49 21.43 -24.20 20.55
CA PRO A 49 20.89 -23.98 21.88
C PRO A 49 20.51 -25.27 22.62
N LEU A 50 20.08 -26.33 21.91
CA LEU A 50 19.83 -27.63 22.53
C LEU A 50 21.14 -28.35 22.84
N MET A 51 22.11 -28.33 21.90
CA MET A 51 23.40 -28.99 22.07
C MET A 51 24.21 -28.43 23.26
N LYS A 52 23.98 -27.18 23.65
CA LYS A 52 24.57 -26.55 24.86
C LYS A 52 23.91 -26.95 26.19
N VAL A 53 22.74 -27.60 26.14
CA VAL A 53 21.91 -27.94 27.33
C VAL A 53 21.79 -29.46 27.52
N LEU A 54 22.10 -30.25 26.49
CA LEU A 54 22.22 -31.70 26.59
C LEU A 54 23.37 -32.14 27.53
N PRO A 55 23.20 -33.21 28.33
CA PRO A 55 24.28 -33.77 29.16
C PRO A 55 25.48 -34.28 28.34
N GLU A 56 26.67 -34.30 28.96
CA GLU A 56 27.86 -34.89 28.34
C GLU A 56 27.62 -36.35 27.91
N GLY A 57 27.82 -36.65 26.62
CA GLY A 57 27.58 -37.97 26.03
C GLY A 57 26.17 -38.20 25.49
N ALA A 58 25.22 -37.27 25.67
CA ALA A 58 23.96 -37.28 24.93
C ALA A 58 24.15 -36.80 23.49
N SER A 59 23.37 -37.34 22.55
CA SER A 59 23.40 -36.95 21.13
C SER A 59 22.00 -36.96 20.52
N MET A 60 21.83 -36.18 19.45
CA MET A 60 20.60 -36.24 18.66
C MET A 60 20.60 -37.50 17.77
N ILE A 61 19.45 -38.16 17.68
CA ILE A 61 19.27 -39.42 16.94
C ILE A 61 18.33 -39.25 15.75
N ALA A 62 18.33 -40.21 14.83
CA ALA A 62 17.36 -40.30 13.75
C ALA A 62 16.58 -41.61 13.87
N THR A 63 15.33 -41.54 14.34
CA THR A 63 14.44 -42.70 14.53
C THR A 63 13.83 -43.20 13.21
N LYS A 64 13.66 -42.30 12.24
CA LYS A 64 13.09 -42.61 10.91
C LYS A 64 14.20 -42.57 9.87
N VAL A 65 14.26 -43.56 8.98
CA VAL A 65 15.31 -43.71 7.95
C VAL A 65 15.44 -42.47 7.05
N ALA A 66 14.33 -41.76 6.80
CA ALA A 66 14.32 -40.56 5.95
C ALA A 66 14.67 -39.25 6.69
N SER A 67 14.74 -39.24 8.02
CA SER A 67 14.99 -38.02 8.81
C SER A 67 16.28 -37.28 8.42
N PRO A 68 17.45 -37.94 8.23
CA PRO A 68 18.68 -37.24 7.85
C PRO A 68 18.64 -36.53 6.49
N PHE A 69 17.68 -36.90 5.62
CA PHE A 69 17.47 -36.24 4.32
C PHE A 69 16.36 -35.18 4.40
N LEU A 70 15.23 -35.51 5.04
CA LEU A 70 14.06 -34.62 5.08
C LEU A 70 14.21 -33.47 6.09
N THR A 71 14.92 -33.65 7.20
CA THR A 71 15.11 -32.61 8.23
C THR A 71 15.88 -31.40 7.66
N PRO A 72 17.08 -31.54 7.04
CA PRO A 72 17.79 -30.39 6.44
C PRO A 72 16.99 -29.70 5.32
N PHE A 73 16.24 -30.47 4.51
CA PHE A 73 15.38 -29.92 3.46
C PHE A 73 14.21 -29.10 4.03
N LYS A 74 13.49 -29.64 5.02
CA LYS A 74 12.37 -28.97 5.69
C LYS A 74 12.83 -27.68 6.38
N LEU A 75 13.99 -27.69 7.01
CA LEU A 75 14.60 -26.49 7.58
C LEU A 75 14.94 -25.47 6.49
N SER A 76 15.63 -25.89 5.42
CA SER A 76 16.00 -24.99 4.30
C SER A 76 14.78 -24.28 3.68
N LEU A 77 13.64 -24.97 3.57
CA LEU A 77 12.37 -24.39 3.12
C LEU A 77 11.86 -23.31 4.09
N VAL A 78 11.87 -23.56 5.40
CA VAL A 78 11.40 -22.54 6.37
C VAL A 78 12.40 -21.39 6.50
N THR A 79 13.71 -21.64 6.45
CA THR A 79 14.72 -20.58 6.39
C THR A 79 14.56 -19.73 5.13
N ALA A 80 14.24 -20.32 3.97
CA ALA A 80 13.92 -19.58 2.75
C ALA A 80 12.66 -18.70 2.93
N VAL A 81 11.61 -19.21 3.57
CA VAL A 81 10.42 -18.42 3.95
C VAL A 81 10.78 -17.27 4.89
N PHE A 82 11.64 -17.49 5.88
CA PHE A 82 12.07 -16.46 6.84
C PHE A 82 12.97 -15.38 6.20
N LEU A 83 13.82 -15.74 5.23
CA LEU A 83 14.57 -14.77 4.42
C LEU A 83 13.67 -14.03 3.42
N ALA A 84 12.60 -14.66 2.93
CA ALA A 84 11.63 -14.03 2.04
C ALA A 84 10.71 -13.01 2.75
N MET A 85 10.62 -13.02 4.09
CA MET A 85 9.64 -12.21 4.83
C MET A 85 9.57 -10.72 4.50
N PRO A 86 10.66 -9.97 4.19
CA PRO A 86 10.56 -8.59 3.76
C PRO A 86 9.73 -8.43 2.48
N TYR A 87 9.86 -9.38 1.55
CA TYR A 87 9.10 -9.44 0.31
C TYR A 87 7.68 -9.98 0.52
N LEU A 88 7.51 -11.02 1.35
CA LEU A 88 6.19 -11.58 1.69
C LEU A 88 5.31 -10.54 2.41
N LEU A 89 5.87 -9.84 3.39
CA LEU A 89 5.21 -8.74 4.08
C LEU A 89 4.92 -7.58 3.12
N TYR A 90 5.85 -7.18 2.26
CA TYR A 90 5.57 -6.18 1.22
C TYR A 90 4.39 -6.57 0.31
N GLN A 91 4.36 -7.81 -0.20
CA GLN A 91 3.27 -8.29 -1.06
C GLN A 91 1.92 -8.36 -0.35
N LEU A 92 1.91 -8.73 0.94
CA LEU A 92 0.72 -8.71 1.79
C LEU A 92 0.25 -7.28 2.11
N TRP A 93 1.19 -6.39 2.47
CA TRP A 93 0.90 -5.00 2.80
C TRP A 93 0.33 -4.24 1.61
N SER A 94 0.95 -4.36 0.44
CA SER A 94 0.46 -3.70 -0.77
C SER A 94 -0.87 -4.27 -1.29
N PHE A 95 -1.37 -5.39 -0.74
CA PHE A 95 -2.71 -5.96 -1.02
C PHE A 95 -3.76 -5.47 -0.02
N ILE A 96 -3.38 -5.29 1.25
CA ILE A 96 -4.24 -4.67 2.28
C ILE A 96 -4.37 -3.15 2.06
N ALA A 97 -3.34 -2.52 1.50
CA ALA A 97 -3.24 -1.06 1.43
C ALA A 97 -4.33 -0.31 0.63
N PRO A 98 -4.88 -0.80 -0.50
CA PRO A 98 -5.85 -0.04 -1.31
C PRO A 98 -7.09 0.41 -0.54
N GLY A 99 -7.58 -0.42 0.39
CA GLY A 99 -8.77 -0.10 1.19
C GLY A 99 -8.53 0.82 2.40
N LEU A 100 -7.28 1.16 2.72
CA LEU A 100 -6.92 1.92 3.94
C LEU A 100 -6.17 3.23 3.66
N TYR A 101 -5.47 3.36 2.53
CA TYR A 101 -4.48 4.44 2.32
C TYR A 101 -4.75 5.38 1.14
N GLN A 102 -6.02 5.69 0.84
CA GLN A 102 -6.34 6.80 -0.08
C GLN A 102 -5.72 8.13 0.39
N HIS A 103 -5.78 8.41 1.69
CA HIS A 103 -5.36 9.70 2.27
C HIS A 103 -4.02 9.67 3.04
N GLU A 104 -3.61 8.53 3.63
CA GLU A 104 -2.54 8.51 4.65
C GLU A 104 -1.32 7.62 4.30
N LYS A 105 -0.88 7.63 3.03
CA LYS A 105 0.27 6.83 2.50
C LYS A 105 1.55 6.90 3.37
N ARG A 106 1.74 8.00 4.11
CA ARG A 106 2.87 8.25 5.02
C ARG A 106 2.95 7.29 6.22
N LEU A 107 1.85 6.66 6.64
CA LEU A 107 1.84 5.65 7.71
C LEU A 107 2.12 4.22 7.22
N ALA A 108 1.83 3.89 5.95
CA ALA A 108 2.00 2.53 5.42
C ALA A 108 3.47 2.07 5.44
N LEU A 109 4.40 2.94 5.00
CA LEU A 109 5.83 2.63 4.93
C LEU A 109 6.49 2.36 6.31
N PRO A 110 6.36 3.21 7.34
CA PRO A 110 6.94 2.94 8.65
C PRO A 110 6.27 1.74 9.34
N LEU A 111 5.00 1.45 9.06
CA LEU A 111 4.30 0.29 9.64
C LEU A 111 4.70 -1.03 8.97
N LEU A 112 4.94 -1.03 7.64
CA LEU A 112 5.61 -2.12 6.92
C LEU A 112 7.03 -2.35 7.46
N ALA A 113 7.87 -1.30 7.53
CA ALA A 113 9.22 -1.40 8.06
C ALA A 113 9.24 -1.94 9.50
N SER A 114 8.34 -1.44 10.35
CA SER A 114 8.13 -1.97 11.71
C SER A 114 7.77 -3.45 11.69
N SER A 115 6.84 -3.90 10.84
CA SER A 115 6.43 -5.30 10.74
C SER A 115 7.59 -6.25 10.39
N ILE A 116 8.51 -5.83 9.51
CA ILE A 116 9.70 -6.60 9.13
C ILE A 116 10.69 -6.69 10.30
N VAL A 117 10.95 -5.56 10.98
CA VAL A 117 11.81 -5.53 12.18
C VAL A 117 11.22 -6.38 13.31
N LEU A 118 9.91 -6.30 13.53
CA LEU A 118 9.21 -7.07 14.57
C LEU A 118 9.21 -8.58 14.27
N PHE A 119 9.12 -8.98 12.99
CA PHE A 119 9.27 -10.38 12.59
C PHE A 119 10.64 -10.93 12.98
N TYR A 120 11.73 -10.25 12.58
CA TYR A 120 13.08 -10.71 12.91
C TYR A 120 13.40 -10.61 14.39
N LEU A 121 12.86 -9.61 15.10
CA LEU A 121 12.94 -9.55 16.56
C LEU A 121 12.22 -10.74 17.22
N GLY A 122 11.07 -11.17 16.68
CA GLY A 122 10.35 -12.34 17.15
C GLY A 122 11.08 -13.66 16.91
N ALA A 123 11.70 -13.81 15.73
CA ALA A 123 12.57 -14.95 15.44
C ALA A 123 13.81 -14.97 16.35
N ALA A 124 14.48 -13.82 16.54
CA ALA A 124 15.60 -13.69 17.46
C ALA A 124 15.21 -13.97 18.92
N PHE A 125 14.04 -13.49 19.36
CA PHE A 125 13.50 -13.76 20.69
C PHE A 125 13.22 -15.26 20.91
N ALA A 126 12.63 -15.94 19.93
CA ALA A 126 12.42 -17.39 19.98
C ALA A 126 13.75 -18.14 20.14
N TYR A 127 14.75 -17.83 19.30
CA TYR A 127 16.05 -18.50 19.32
C TYR A 127 16.89 -18.21 20.57
N VAL A 128 16.96 -16.95 21.01
CA VAL A 128 17.88 -16.50 22.07
C VAL A 128 17.26 -16.60 23.47
N VAL A 129 15.95 -16.42 23.61
CA VAL A 129 15.27 -16.38 24.93
C VAL A 129 14.40 -17.61 25.17
N VAL A 130 13.57 -18.00 24.20
CA VAL A 130 12.60 -19.08 24.41
C VAL A 130 13.27 -20.46 24.36
N PHE A 131 14.07 -20.75 23.35
CA PHE A 131 14.67 -22.08 23.18
C PHE A 131 15.55 -22.50 24.36
N PRO A 132 16.51 -21.70 24.87
CA PRO A 132 17.35 -22.13 25.99
C PRO A 132 16.54 -22.41 27.25
N LEU A 133 15.48 -21.62 27.48
CA LEU A 133 14.70 -21.71 28.72
C LEU A 133 13.69 -22.87 28.70
N VAL A 134 13.08 -23.16 27.55
CA VAL A 134 12.22 -24.35 27.41
C VAL A 134 13.06 -25.64 27.36
N PHE A 135 14.21 -25.66 26.68
CA PHE A 135 15.08 -26.84 26.70
C PHE A 135 15.70 -27.08 28.08
N ALA A 136 16.13 -26.03 28.80
CA ALA A 136 16.60 -26.17 30.18
C ALA A 136 15.53 -26.75 31.10
N PHE A 137 14.27 -26.32 30.96
CA PHE A 137 13.15 -26.93 31.68
C PHE A 137 13.03 -28.43 31.34
N LEU A 138 12.90 -28.78 30.06
CA LEU A 138 12.71 -30.17 29.61
C LEU A 138 13.85 -31.10 30.06
N THR A 139 15.11 -30.65 30.01
CA THR A 139 16.24 -31.43 30.52
C THR A 139 16.26 -31.50 32.05
N SER A 140 15.86 -30.43 32.77
CA SER A 140 15.81 -30.43 34.23
C SER A 140 14.73 -31.37 34.81
N THR A 141 13.70 -31.69 34.03
CA THR A 141 12.64 -32.64 34.41
C THR A 141 12.98 -34.11 34.12
N ALA A 142 14.14 -34.40 33.53
CA ALA A 142 14.57 -35.77 33.27
C ALA A 142 14.92 -36.51 34.59
N PRO A 143 14.40 -37.72 34.85
CA PRO A 143 14.75 -38.48 36.05
C PRO A 143 16.24 -38.87 36.09
N GLU A 144 16.82 -38.93 37.29
CA GLU A 144 18.20 -39.38 37.47
C GLU A 144 18.45 -40.76 36.84
N GLY A 145 19.51 -40.87 36.04
CA GLY A 145 19.86 -42.09 35.31
C GLY A 145 19.19 -42.26 33.93
N VAL A 146 18.30 -41.35 33.51
CA VAL A 146 17.70 -41.37 32.16
C VAL A 146 18.54 -40.50 31.20
N LEU A 147 19.08 -41.11 30.15
CA LEU A 147 19.75 -40.37 29.06
C LEU A 147 18.71 -39.76 28.11
N VAL A 148 18.69 -38.43 28.03
CA VAL A 148 17.83 -37.68 27.11
C VAL A 148 18.43 -37.74 25.70
N MET A 149 17.81 -38.49 24.80
CA MET A 149 18.19 -38.61 23.38
C MET A 149 17.06 -38.06 22.51
N THR A 150 17.27 -36.91 21.87
CA THR A 150 16.24 -36.21 21.08
C THR A 150 16.32 -36.60 19.60
N ASP A 151 15.17 -36.84 18.96
CA ASP A 151 15.11 -37.09 17.51
C ASP A 151 15.26 -35.78 16.70
N ILE A 152 16.07 -35.80 15.65
CA ILE A 152 16.36 -34.62 14.80
C ILE A 152 15.15 -34.04 14.08
N SER A 153 14.12 -34.84 13.77
CA SER A 153 12.88 -34.36 13.15
C SER A 153 11.90 -33.85 14.18
N GLU A 154 11.73 -34.54 15.32
CA GLU A 154 10.84 -34.05 16.40
C GLU A 154 11.38 -32.74 17.00
N TYR A 155 12.70 -32.63 17.16
CA TYR A 155 13.38 -31.39 17.54
C TYR A 155 13.09 -30.25 16.55
N LEU A 156 13.32 -30.50 15.25
CA LEU A 156 13.10 -29.49 14.22
C LEU A 156 11.62 -29.07 14.18
N ASP A 157 10.70 -30.02 14.22
CA ASP A 157 9.27 -29.75 14.11
C ASP A 157 8.76 -28.91 15.28
N PHE A 158 9.23 -29.19 16.51
CA PHE A 158 9.01 -28.33 17.67
C PHE A 158 9.56 -26.91 17.44
N VAL A 159 10.84 -26.79 17.08
CA VAL A 159 11.54 -25.51 16.87
C VAL A 159 10.90 -24.65 15.77
N LEU A 160 10.55 -25.25 14.63
CA LEU A 160 9.88 -24.55 13.53
C LEU A 160 8.48 -24.08 13.94
N THR A 161 7.74 -24.89 14.72
CA THR A 161 6.40 -24.52 15.19
C THR A 161 6.47 -23.33 16.16
N LEU A 162 7.45 -23.31 17.08
CA LEU A 162 7.71 -22.14 17.94
C LEU A 162 8.14 -20.92 17.11
N PHE A 163 9.05 -21.08 16.13
CA PHE A 163 9.48 -20.00 15.24
C PHE A 163 8.30 -19.36 14.49
N PHE A 164 7.41 -20.15 13.91
CA PHE A 164 6.20 -19.63 13.25
C PHE A 164 5.26 -18.95 14.24
N ALA A 165 5.02 -19.55 15.41
CA ALA A 165 4.12 -18.97 16.40
C ALA A 165 4.62 -17.63 16.95
N PHE A 166 5.92 -17.51 17.28
CA PHE A 166 6.49 -16.24 17.71
C PHE A 166 6.63 -15.23 16.56
N GLY A 167 6.99 -15.66 15.36
CA GLY A 167 7.01 -14.80 14.17
C GLY A 167 5.65 -14.16 13.87
N ILE A 168 4.55 -14.90 14.07
CA ILE A 168 3.17 -14.42 13.95
C ILE A 168 2.75 -13.60 15.18
N ALA A 169 3.09 -14.04 16.40
CA ALA A 169 2.75 -13.30 17.63
C ALA A 169 3.39 -11.91 17.67
N PHE A 170 4.61 -11.76 17.15
CA PHE A 170 5.27 -10.46 16.99
C PHE A 170 4.63 -9.57 15.91
N GLN A 171 3.69 -10.07 15.10
CA GLN A 171 2.84 -9.22 14.23
C GLN A 171 1.57 -8.72 14.93
N VAL A 172 1.20 -9.27 16.09
CA VAL A 172 0.02 -8.81 16.86
C VAL A 172 0.05 -7.31 17.18
N PRO A 173 1.19 -6.68 17.58
CA PRO A 173 1.23 -5.23 17.81
C PRO A 173 0.86 -4.43 16.56
N VAL A 174 1.40 -4.83 15.40
CA VAL A 174 1.15 -4.18 14.10
C VAL A 174 -0.29 -4.40 13.65
N ALA A 175 -0.81 -5.63 13.71
CA ALA A 175 -2.20 -5.95 13.40
C ALA A 175 -3.19 -5.18 14.30
N THR A 176 -2.85 -4.99 15.58
CA THR A 176 -3.66 -4.21 16.53
C THR A 176 -3.73 -2.73 16.12
N ILE A 177 -2.61 -2.15 15.65
CA ILE A 177 -2.58 -0.78 15.11
C ILE A 177 -3.42 -0.67 13.82
N ILE A 178 -3.30 -1.62 12.89
CA ILE A 178 -4.10 -1.64 11.64
C ILE A 178 -5.59 -1.67 11.95
N LEU A 179 -6.05 -2.57 12.84
CA LEU A 179 -7.47 -2.71 13.18
C LEU A 179 -8.07 -1.46 13.82
N VAL A 180 -7.25 -0.63 14.48
CA VAL A 180 -7.66 0.67 15.02
C VAL A 180 -7.66 1.76 13.95
N LEU A 181 -6.61 1.85 13.13
CA LEU A 181 -6.54 2.81 12.02
C LEU A 181 -7.63 2.60 10.97
N ALA A 182 -8.04 1.35 10.74
CA ALA A 182 -9.15 0.99 9.86
C ALA A 182 -10.55 1.19 10.47
N GLY A 183 -10.67 1.73 11.69
CA GLY A 183 -11.94 1.98 12.38
C GLY A 183 -12.69 0.72 12.84
N ILE A 184 -12.20 -0.48 12.54
CA ILE A 184 -12.82 -1.78 12.87
C ILE A 184 -12.98 -1.96 14.39
N THR A 185 -12.07 -1.38 15.18
CA THR A 185 -12.14 -1.37 16.64
C THR A 185 -11.50 -0.11 17.22
N THR A 186 -11.71 0.15 18.51
CA THR A 186 -10.95 1.17 19.26
C THR A 186 -10.00 0.50 20.26
N PRO A 187 -8.97 1.19 20.78
CA PRO A 187 -8.09 0.64 21.80
C PRO A 187 -8.80 0.26 23.11
N GLU A 188 -9.96 0.86 23.40
CA GLU A 188 -10.80 0.60 24.58
C GLU A 188 -11.58 -0.69 24.39
N LYS A 189 -12.17 -0.89 23.21
CA LYS A 189 -12.80 -2.16 22.81
C LYS A 189 -11.80 -3.32 22.80
N LEU A 190 -10.54 -3.06 22.46
CA LEU A 190 -9.43 -4.02 22.57
C LEU A 190 -9.02 -4.26 24.03
N ALA A 191 -8.85 -3.19 24.82
CA ALA A 191 -8.51 -3.30 26.24
C ALA A 191 -9.57 -4.07 27.04
N ALA A 192 -10.86 -3.95 26.70
CA ALA A 192 -11.93 -4.75 27.29
C ALA A 192 -11.80 -6.26 26.99
N LYS A 193 -11.12 -6.64 25.89
CA LYS A 193 -10.95 -8.03 25.46
C LYS A 193 -9.73 -8.76 26.04
N ARG A 194 -8.96 -8.13 26.95
CA ARG A 194 -7.79 -8.74 27.63
C ARG A 194 -8.02 -10.18 28.12
N PRO A 195 -9.15 -10.55 28.78
CA PRO A 195 -9.33 -11.92 29.25
C PRO A 195 -9.33 -12.96 28.12
N TYR A 196 -9.94 -12.63 26.97
CA TYR A 196 -9.96 -13.52 25.81
C TYR A 196 -8.56 -13.69 25.20
N VAL A 197 -7.77 -12.60 25.12
CA VAL A 197 -6.40 -12.67 24.59
C VAL A 197 -5.48 -13.47 25.53
N ILE A 198 -5.63 -13.33 26.84
CA ILE A 198 -4.91 -14.14 27.83
C ILE A 198 -5.27 -15.62 27.65
N VAL A 199 -6.57 -15.97 27.53
CA VAL A 199 -6.99 -17.36 27.26
C VAL A 199 -6.39 -17.88 25.94
N VAL A 200 -6.41 -17.09 24.85
CA VAL A 200 -5.79 -17.48 23.57
C VAL A 200 -4.28 -17.68 23.72
N ALA A 201 -3.57 -16.79 24.43
CA ALA A 201 -2.13 -16.94 24.68
C ALA A 201 -1.80 -18.21 25.48
N PHE A 202 -2.60 -18.56 26.50
CA PHE A 202 -2.44 -19.81 27.24
C PHE A 202 -2.83 -21.06 26.44
N VAL A 203 -3.82 -20.98 25.54
CA VAL A 203 -4.16 -22.08 24.61
C VAL A 203 -3.07 -22.27 23.56
N VAL A 204 -2.52 -21.20 22.99
CA VAL A 204 -1.37 -21.29 22.08
C VAL A 204 -0.15 -21.84 22.83
N GLY A 205 0.11 -21.40 24.05
CA GLY A 205 1.15 -22.01 24.91
C GLY A 205 0.96 -23.52 25.07
N MET A 206 -0.26 -23.97 25.41
CA MET A 206 -0.61 -25.39 25.56
C MET A 206 -0.46 -26.23 24.28
N LEU A 207 -0.55 -25.61 23.10
CA LEU A 207 -0.34 -26.26 21.81
C LEU A 207 1.14 -26.28 21.38
N LEU A 208 1.96 -25.40 21.94
CA LEU A 208 3.38 -25.26 21.60
C LEU A 208 4.30 -26.01 22.57
N THR A 209 3.93 -26.15 23.84
CA THR A 209 4.68 -26.95 24.83
C THR A 209 3.95 -28.26 25.15
N PRO A 210 4.66 -29.26 25.70
CA PRO A 210 4.02 -30.32 26.48
C PRO A 210 3.11 -29.74 27.59
N PRO A 211 2.25 -30.56 28.23
CA PRO A 211 1.33 -30.11 29.28
C PRO A 211 2.06 -29.81 30.61
N ASP A 212 2.88 -28.76 30.59
CA ASP A 212 3.58 -28.16 31.72
C ASP A 212 3.17 -26.68 31.86
N VAL A 213 2.80 -26.30 33.08
CA VAL A 213 2.33 -24.95 33.43
C VAL A 213 3.46 -23.91 33.36
N ILE A 214 4.72 -24.29 33.63
CA ILE A 214 5.85 -23.35 33.67
C ILE A 214 6.17 -22.86 32.26
N SER A 215 6.42 -23.78 31.34
CA SER A 215 6.70 -23.51 29.92
C SER A 215 5.49 -22.87 29.24
N GLN A 216 4.27 -23.36 29.51
CA GLN A 216 3.03 -22.75 28.98
C GLN A 216 2.91 -21.28 29.39
N THR A 217 3.12 -20.97 30.68
CA THR A 217 3.07 -19.59 31.19
C THR A 217 4.19 -18.73 30.60
N LEU A 218 5.39 -19.29 30.48
CA LEU A 218 6.55 -18.65 29.87
C LEU A 218 6.32 -18.26 28.41
N LEU A 219 5.58 -19.05 27.63
CA LEU A 219 5.19 -18.68 26.26
C LEU A 219 4.02 -17.67 26.25
N ALA A 220 3.05 -17.86 27.13
CA ALA A 220 1.83 -17.04 27.18
C ALA A 220 2.10 -15.58 27.58
N VAL A 221 3.00 -15.34 28.53
CA VAL A 221 3.30 -13.99 29.03
C VAL A 221 3.87 -13.05 27.93
N PRO A 222 4.91 -13.42 27.15
CA PRO A 222 5.36 -12.64 26.00
C PRO A 222 4.26 -12.35 24.98
N MET A 223 3.41 -13.33 24.65
CA MET A 223 2.30 -13.14 23.71
C MET A 223 1.26 -12.13 24.24
N TRP A 224 0.95 -12.15 25.53
CA TRP A 224 0.10 -11.15 26.18
C TRP A 224 0.76 -9.76 26.21
N LEU A 225 2.05 -9.67 26.51
CA LEU A 225 2.80 -8.40 26.50
C LEU A 225 2.87 -7.76 25.11
N LEU A 226 2.97 -8.56 24.04
CA LEU A 226 2.91 -8.08 22.65
C LEU A 226 1.52 -7.50 22.32
N PHE A 227 0.44 -8.15 22.75
CA PHE A 227 -0.90 -7.57 22.62
C PHE A 227 -1.03 -6.24 23.39
N GLU A 228 -0.53 -6.19 24.63
CA GLU A 228 -0.56 -4.96 25.44
C GLU A 228 0.22 -3.82 24.78
N LEU A 229 1.40 -4.12 24.22
CA LEU A 229 2.19 -3.19 23.42
C LEU A 229 1.41 -2.68 22.19
N GLY A 230 0.66 -3.54 21.49
CA GLY A 230 -0.23 -3.15 20.40
C GLY A 230 -1.34 -2.18 20.83
N VAL A 231 -1.99 -2.46 21.96
CA VAL A 231 -3.03 -1.58 22.52
C VAL A 231 -2.44 -0.25 23.02
N PHE A 232 -1.23 -0.26 23.57
CA PHE A 232 -0.53 0.96 23.96
C PHE A 232 -0.12 1.81 22.75
N LEU A 233 0.52 1.21 21.74
CA LEU A 233 0.98 1.93 20.54
C LEU A 233 -0.19 2.48 19.71
N SER A 234 -1.28 1.72 19.56
CA SER A 234 -2.46 2.20 18.84
C SER A 234 -3.10 3.46 19.48
N ARG A 235 -3.09 3.58 20.82
CA ARG A 235 -3.49 4.83 21.51
C ARG A 235 -2.57 6.01 21.17
N LEU A 236 -1.26 5.78 21.13
CA LEU A 236 -0.29 6.82 20.80
C LEU A 236 -0.47 7.31 19.35
N VAL A 237 -0.68 6.40 18.40
CA VAL A 237 -0.91 6.73 16.99
C VAL A 237 -2.23 7.49 16.80
N VAL A 238 -3.34 7.04 17.40
CA VAL A 238 -4.63 7.74 17.32
C VAL A 238 -4.54 9.15 17.92
N ARG A 239 -3.86 9.31 19.06
CA ARG A 239 -3.63 10.62 19.66
C ARG A 239 -2.81 11.54 18.73
N GLN A 240 -1.68 11.06 18.19
CA GLN A 240 -0.86 11.84 17.27
C GLN A 240 -1.60 12.25 16.00
N ARG A 241 -2.57 11.46 15.55
CA ARG A 241 -3.41 11.80 14.41
C ARG A 241 -4.39 12.93 14.74
N ALA A 242 -5.12 12.82 15.85
CA ALA A 242 -6.01 13.89 16.31
C ALA A 242 -5.26 15.21 16.61
N GLU A 243 -4.03 15.12 17.13
CA GLU A 243 -3.14 16.29 17.31
C GLU A 243 -2.67 16.92 15.99
N ARG A 244 -2.62 16.17 14.88
CA ARG A 244 -2.33 16.70 13.54
C ARG A 244 -3.55 17.31 12.89
N GLU A 245 -4.68 16.59 12.87
CA GLU A 245 -5.96 17.05 12.31
C GLU A 245 -6.34 18.41 12.93
N ALA A 246 -6.27 18.54 14.26
CA ALA A 246 -6.50 19.82 14.95
C ALA A 246 -5.44 20.91 14.65
N SER A 247 -4.21 20.55 14.29
CA SER A 247 -3.17 21.54 13.91
C SER A 247 -3.32 22.03 12.46
N GLU A 248 -3.94 21.22 11.60
CA GLU A 248 -4.25 21.58 10.21
C GLU A 248 -5.51 22.47 10.18
N GLU A 249 -6.58 22.14 10.91
CA GLU A 249 -7.77 23.00 11.07
C GLU A 249 -7.42 24.41 11.61
N VAL A 250 -6.57 24.48 12.65
CA VAL A 250 -6.10 25.75 13.25
C VAL A 250 -5.13 26.52 12.34
N SER A 251 -4.73 25.97 11.18
CA SER A 251 -3.95 26.70 10.17
C SER A 251 -4.82 27.39 9.10
N ASP A 252 -6.03 26.89 8.83
CA ASP A 252 -7.00 27.51 7.91
C ASP A 252 -7.87 28.59 8.57
N GLU A 253 -8.25 28.43 9.85
CA GLU A 253 -8.98 29.47 10.60
C GLU A 253 -8.32 30.86 10.56
N PRO A 254 -7.00 31.04 10.86
CA PRO A 254 -6.37 32.35 10.82
C PRO A 254 -6.28 32.92 9.40
N ALA A 255 -6.28 32.10 8.35
CA ALA A 255 -6.32 32.58 6.97
C ALA A 255 -7.69 33.18 6.62
N MET A 256 -8.79 32.49 6.97
CA MET A 256 -10.14 33.05 6.80
C MET A 256 -10.41 34.24 7.73
N ALA A 257 -9.90 34.22 8.97
CA ALA A 257 -9.99 35.36 9.88
C ALA A 257 -9.20 36.59 9.39
N MET A 258 -7.99 36.39 8.83
CA MET A 258 -7.21 37.46 8.17
C MET A 258 -7.96 38.02 6.95
N ALA A 259 -8.53 37.17 6.11
CA ALA A 259 -9.30 37.60 4.93
C ALA A 259 -10.54 38.41 5.33
N GLY A 260 -11.30 37.96 6.33
CA GLY A 260 -12.43 38.69 6.90
C GLY A 260 -12.02 40.01 7.58
N ALA A 261 -10.90 40.02 8.30
CA ALA A 261 -10.36 41.22 8.92
C ALA A 261 -9.85 42.25 7.90
N ALA A 262 -9.20 41.82 6.81
CA ALA A 262 -8.76 42.68 5.72
C ALA A 262 -9.95 43.33 5.01
N ALA A 263 -11.01 42.56 4.74
CA ALA A 263 -12.26 43.09 4.20
C ALA A 263 -12.92 44.13 5.15
N ALA A 264 -12.92 43.87 6.47
CA ALA A 264 -13.47 44.78 7.47
C ALA A 264 -12.61 46.04 7.74
N HIS A 265 -11.29 45.96 7.57
CA HIS A 265 -10.37 47.08 7.84
C HIS A 265 -10.22 48.05 6.65
N SER A 266 -10.66 47.66 5.45
CA SER A 266 -10.81 48.57 4.30
C SER A 266 -11.82 49.69 4.59
N THR A 267 -12.87 49.41 5.37
CA THR A 267 -13.80 50.44 5.83
C THR A 267 -13.24 51.25 7.01
N ALA A 268 -12.91 52.51 6.71
CA ALA A 268 -12.62 53.62 7.63
C ALA A 268 -11.20 53.71 8.23
N THR A 269 -10.24 54.15 7.41
CA THR A 269 -9.53 55.42 7.69
C THR A 269 -9.24 56.12 6.35
N SER A 270 -9.50 57.43 6.30
CA SER A 270 -9.46 58.24 5.08
C SER A 270 -8.15 59.01 4.90
N ALA A 271 -7.65 59.04 3.67
CA ALA A 271 -6.84 60.10 3.10
C ALA A 271 -7.32 60.31 1.65
N GLU A 272 -7.42 61.56 1.19
CA GLU A 272 -8.00 61.86 -0.13
C GLU A 272 -7.05 61.56 -1.29
N ASP A 273 -7.47 60.69 -2.21
CA ASP A 273 -7.01 60.72 -3.61
C ASP A 273 -7.78 61.80 -4.38
N ASP A 274 -7.11 62.89 -4.75
CA ASP A 274 -7.67 64.00 -5.54
C ASP A 274 -7.82 63.57 -7.01
N TYR A 275 -8.96 62.96 -7.36
CA TYR A 275 -9.31 62.72 -8.77
C TYR A 275 -9.53 64.07 -9.47
N ARG A 276 -8.51 64.49 -10.20
CA ARG A 276 -8.56 65.64 -11.11
C ARG A 276 -8.79 65.12 -12.53
N PRO A 277 -9.69 65.71 -13.33
CA PRO A 277 -9.68 65.47 -14.76
C PRO A 277 -8.34 65.95 -15.35
N MET A 278 -7.80 65.19 -16.31
CA MET A 278 -6.60 65.57 -17.07
C MET A 278 -6.80 66.92 -17.76
N THR A 279 -5.74 67.68 -17.89
CA THR A 279 -5.75 68.97 -18.60
C THR A 279 -5.67 68.77 -20.11
N ASP A 280 -6.13 69.77 -20.87
CA ASP A 280 -6.18 69.68 -22.34
C ASP A 280 -4.77 69.43 -22.95
N GLU A 281 -3.71 70.01 -22.35
CA GLU A 281 -2.31 69.78 -22.77
C GLU A 281 -1.82 68.34 -22.52
N GLU A 282 -2.31 67.68 -21.47
CA GLU A 282 -1.98 66.27 -21.18
C GLU A 282 -2.71 65.32 -22.14
N MET A 283 -3.95 65.66 -22.53
CA MET A 283 -4.75 64.89 -23.48
C MET A 283 -4.23 65.02 -24.92
N GLU A 284 -3.75 66.20 -25.31
CA GLU A 284 -3.14 66.43 -26.62
C GLU A 284 -1.80 65.65 -26.77
N ALA A 285 -0.99 65.61 -25.70
CA ALA A 285 0.26 64.84 -25.68
C ALA A 285 0.08 63.30 -25.71
N GLU A 286 -1.05 62.77 -25.19
CA GLU A 286 -1.37 61.34 -25.26
C GLU A 286 -2.04 60.94 -26.60
N LEU A 287 -2.51 61.92 -27.39
CA LEU A 287 -2.96 61.74 -28.77
C LEU A 287 -1.79 61.79 -29.77
N ASP A 288 -0.87 62.76 -29.64
CA ASP A 288 0.36 62.82 -30.45
C ASP A 288 1.16 61.50 -30.37
N ALA A 289 1.11 60.82 -29.21
CA ALA A 289 1.79 59.54 -28.98
C ALA A 289 1.10 58.30 -29.63
N LEU A 290 -0.03 58.48 -30.31
CA LEU A 290 -0.78 57.43 -31.00
C LEU A 290 -0.78 57.59 -32.53
N ASP A 291 -0.46 58.78 -33.06
CA ASP A 291 -0.37 59.05 -34.51
C ASP A 291 1.03 58.71 -35.10
N ASP A 292 2.01 58.30 -34.28
CA ASP A 292 3.43 58.11 -34.64
C ASP A 292 3.81 56.66 -35.05
N ASP A 293 2.84 55.71 -35.03
CA ASP A 293 3.07 54.24 -35.17
C ASP A 293 2.45 53.60 -36.44
N ASP A 294 1.87 54.39 -37.35
CA ASP A 294 1.09 53.93 -38.54
C ASP A 294 1.64 54.50 -39.89
N ASP A 295 2.80 54.02 -40.36
CA ASP A 295 3.20 54.00 -41.81
C ASP A 295 4.59 53.32 -42.05
N ASP A 296 4.63 52.07 -42.56
CA ASP A 296 5.41 51.68 -43.78
C ASP A 296 5.22 50.19 -44.19
N GLU A 297 5.56 49.82 -45.44
CA GLU A 297 5.06 48.60 -46.13
C GLU A 297 5.94 47.31 -46.22
N VAL A 298 5.20 46.21 -46.41
CA VAL A 298 5.46 44.84 -46.98
C VAL A 298 6.75 44.54 -47.80
N VAL A 299 7.22 43.27 -47.78
CA VAL A 299 7.64 42.44 -48.97
C VAL A 299 7.92 40.96 -48.56
N ALA A 300 7.99 40.01 -49.51
CA ALA A 300 7.99 38.53 -49.30
C ALA A 300 9.16 37.76 -50.02
N GLU A 301 8.93 36.48 -50.42
CA GLU A 301 9.84 35.48 -51.08
C GLU A 301 10.77 34.64 -50.14
N GLU A 302 11.09 33.35 -50.37
CA GLU A 302 10.49 32.24 -51.16
C GLU A 302 10.95 30.84 -50.60
N GLU A 303 10.36 29.73 -51.07
CA GLU A 303 10.62 28.31 -50.69
C GLU A 303 11.60 27.60 -51.67
N PRO A 304 12.33 26.50 -51.29
CA PRO A 304 11.84 25.15 -51.67
C PRO A 304 12.31 23.94 -50.82
N GLY A 305 11.36 23.13 -50.32
CA GLY A 305 11.55 21.83 -49.66
C GLY A 305 11.84 20.59 -50.56
N SER A 306 11.66 19.37 -50.00
CA SER A 306 11.22 18.13 -50.73
C SER A 306 11.13 16.83 -49.87
N GLY A 307 9.93 16.21 -49.82
CA GLY A 307 9.67 14.74 -49.69
C GLY A 307 9.91 14.00 -48.36
N ASP A 308 9.37 12.78 -48.13
CA ASP A 308 8.25 12.04 -48.77
C ASP A 308 7.84 10.76 -47.95
N GLY A 309 6.54 10.38 -48.00
CA GLY A 309 5.99 9.00 -47.85
C GLY A 309 5.97 8.25 -46.50
N GLY A 310 4.89 7.47 -46.23
CA GLY A 310 4.93 6.34 -45.27
C GLY A 310 3.63 5.90 -44.54
N ASP A 311 2.79 5.07 -45.19
CA ASP A 311 1.51 4.52 -44.70
C ASP A 311 1.55 3.39 -43.60
N LYS A 312 0.51 3.40 -42.71
CA LYS A 312 -0.40 2.30 -42.27
C LYS A 312 -0.09 1.18 -41.22
N GLU A 313 -1.06 1.08 -40.28
CA GLU A 313 -1.84 -0.09 -39.76
C GLU A 313 -1.18 -1.24 -38.93
N GLU A 314 -1.41 -1.19 -37.59
CA GLU A 314 -2.24 -2.08 -36.72
C GLU A 314 -2.41 -3.62 -36.97
N PRO A 315 -3.17 -4.42 -36.15
CA PRO A 315 -3.96 -4.14 -34.93
C PRO A 315 -3.45 -4.97 -33.69
N ALA A 316 -4.13 -5.34 -32.60
CA ALA A 316 -5.50 -5.22 -32.00
C ALA A 316 -5.39 -5.63 -30.49
N THR A 317 -6.37 -5.58 -29.57
CA THR A 317 -7.55 -4.76 -29.15
C THR A 317 -7.89 -5.23 -27.68
N PRO A 318 -8.67 -4.49 -26.85
CA PRO A 318 -10.13 -4.49 -26.91
C PRO A 318 -10.72 -3.06 -27.06
N GLU A 319 -11.49 -2.90 -28.15
CA GLU A 319 -12.48 -1.85 -28.44
C GLU A 319 -12.11 -0.40 -28.05
N THR A 320 -11.68 0.33 -29.07
CA THR A 320 -10.82 1.52 -29.00
C THR A 320 -11.57 2.84 -29.15
N PHE A 321 -11.11 3.86 -28.42
CA PHE A 321 -11.35 5.27 -28.76
C PHE A 321 -10.51 5.62 -30.01
N THR A 322 -11.12 5.62 -31.19
CA THR A 322 -10.50 6.10 -32.44
C THR A 322 -11.01 7.51 -32.77
N PRO A 323 -10.13 8.45 -33.18
CA PRO A 323 -10.56 9.74 -33.72
C PRO A 323 -11.55 9.56 -34.89
N ASP A 324 -11.28 8.58 -35.77
CA ASP A 324 -12.11 8.19 -36.90
C ASP A 324 -13.57 7.92 -36.54
N ALA A 325 -13.88 7.38 -35.35
CA ALA A 325 -15.27 7.07 -34.96
C ALA A 325 -16.11 8.34 -34.74
N VAL A 326 -15.48 9.47 -34.39
CA VAL A 326 -16.15 10.77 -34.25
C VAL A 326 -16.23 11.47 -35.60
N ASP A 327 -15.22 11.31 -36.44
CA ASP A 327 -15.20 11.87 -37.79
C ASP A 327 -16.18 11.13 -38.75
N GLU A 328 -16.35 9.81 -38.62
CA GLU A 328 -17.40 9.04 -39.31
C GLU A 328 -18.80 9.51 -38.88
N LYS A 329 -19.01 9.83 -37.59
CA LYS A 329 -20.27 10.44 -37.13
C LYS A 329 -20.49 11.82 -37.77
N LEU A 330 -19.44 12.63 -37.95
CA LEU A 330 -19.53 13.92 -38.64
C LEU A 330 -19.82 13.77 -40.14
N GLU A 331 -19.20 12.82 -40.85
CA GLU A 331 -19.56 12.51 -42.25
C GLU A 331 -20.99 11.98 -42.37
N GLN A 332 -21.43 11.13 -41.44
CA GLN A 332 -22.80 10.62 -41.41
C GLN A 332 -23.81 11.74 -41.15
N VAL A 333 -23.47 12.74 -40.34
CA VAL A 333 -24.27 13.97 -40.15
C VAL A 333 -24.37 14.78 -41.45
N MET A 334 -23.29 14.92 -42.23
CA MET A 334 -23.34 15.61 -43.54
C MET A 334 -24.27 14.88 -44.52
N ARG A 335 -24.15 13.55 -44.63
CA ARG A 335 -25.06 12.71 -45.44
C ARG A 335 -26.52 12.81 -44.98
N LEU A 336 -26.80 12.79 -43.67
CA LEU A 336 -28.16 12.95 -43.16
C LEU A 336 -28.74 14.35 -43.41
N ARG A 337 -27.88 15.39 -43.49
CA ARG A 337 -28.27 16.74 -43.93
C ARG A 337 -28.66 16.77 -45.41
N GLU A 338 -27.93 16.06 -46.28
CA GLU A 338 -28.29 15.90 -47.70
C GLU A 338 -29.57 15.07 -47.91
N GLU A 339 -29.86 14.12 -47.02
CA GLU A 339 -31.10 13.32 -47.00
C GLU A 339 -32.31 14.04 -46.34
N GLU A 340 -32.17 15.32 -45.93
CA GLU A 340 -33.17 16.11 -45.17
C GLU A 340 -33.59 15.49 -43.80
N ARG A 341 -32.78 14.57 -43.24
CA ARG A 341 -33.07 13.80 -42.01
C ARG A 341 -32.52 14.48 -40.75
N PHE A 342 -32.92 15.73 -40.55
CA PHE A 342 -32.32 16.65 -39.56
C PHE A 342 -32.38 16.15 -38.10
N ASP A 343 -33.42 15.44 -37.68
CA ASP A 343 -33.53 14.94 -36.31
C ASP A 343 -32.55 13.79 -36.00
N GLU A 344 -32.18 12.99 -37.01
CA GLU A 344 -31.14 11.96 -36.87
C GLU A 344 -29.75 12.60 -36.89
N ALA A 345 -29.54 13.64 -37.70
CA ALA A 345 -28.31 14.45 -37.69
C ALA A 345 -28.10 15.14 -36.33
N ARG A 346 -29.13 15.78 -35.76
CA ARG A 346 -29.09 16.35 -34.39
C ARG A 346 -28.66 15.32 -33.36
N ARG A 347 -29.20 14.09 -33.42
CA ARG A 347 -28.86 13.02 -32.46
C ARG A 347 -27.39 12.65 -32.50
N LEU A 348 -26.81 12.44 -33.69
CA LEU A 348 -25.38 12.13 -33.83
C LEU A 348 -24.50 13.31 -33.40
N LEU A 349 -24.90 14.55 -33.67
CA LEU A 349 -24.20 15.75 -33.19
C LEU A 349 -24.14 15.79 -31.65
N TYR A 350 -25.19 15.38 -30.94
CA TYR A 350 -25.15 15.26 -29.46
C TYR A 350 -24.18 14.18 -28.96
N GLU A 351 -23.96 13.10 -29.71
CA GLU A 351 -22.94 12.09 -29.37
C GLU A 351 -21.53 12.64 -29.63
N VAL A 352 -21.30 13.33 -30.75
CA VAL A 352 -20.04 14.03 -31.06
C VAL A 352 -19.69 15.09 -30.00
N LEU A 353 -20.68 15.78 -29.42
CA LEU A 353 -20.47 16.73 -28.32
C LEU A 353 -19.99 16.09 -26.99
N VAL A 354 -20.13 14.77 -26.83
CA VAL A 354 -19.73 14.01 -25.64
C VAL A 354 -18.43 13.23 -25.88
N GLU A 355 -18.22 12.74 -27.10
CA GLU A 355 -17.11 11.84 -27.47
C GLU A 355 -15.94 12.57 -28.17
N GLY A 356 -16.19 13.73 -28.79
CA GLY A 356 -15.23 14.41 -29.65
C GLY A 356 -14.16 15.24 -28.95
N ASN A 357 -13.07 15.50 -29.68
CA ASN A 357 -12.03 16.45 -29.27
C ASN A 357 -12.50 17.91 -29.39
N GLU A 358 -11.73 18.87 -28.85
CA GLU A 358 -12.11 20.29 -28.80
C GLU A 358 -12.45 20.90 -30.17
N LEU A 359 -11.80 20.45 -31.24
CA LEU A 359 -12.05 20.90 -32.61
C LEU A 359 -13.32 20.27 -33.20
N GLN A 360 -13.51 18.96 -33.01
CA GLN A 360 -14.75 18.23 -33.40
C GLN A 360 -15.98 18.79 -32.68
N VAL A 361 -15.87 19.07 -31.37
CA VAL A 361 -16.93 19.71 -30.56
C VAL A 361 -17.27 21.11 -31.08
N LYS A 362 -16.27 21.88 -31.51
CA LYS A 362 -16.46 23.22 -32.10
C LYS A 362 -17.17 23.16 -33.47
N VAL A 363 -16.84 22.16 -34.29
CA VAL A 363 -17.55 21.90 -35.56
C VAL A 363 -18.99 21.47 -35.30
N ALA A 364 -19.23 20.55 -34.37
CA ALA A 364 -20.56 20.05 -34.05
C ALA A 364 -21.53 21.14 -33.56
N ARG A 365 -21.07 22.10 -32.74
CA ARG A 365 -21.89 23.26 -32.35
C ARG A 365 -22.29 24.12 -33.55
N ASN A 366 -21.33 24.45 -34.41
CA ASN A 366 -21.60 25.27 -35.61
C ASN A 366 -22.62 24.59 -36.55
N ILE A 367 -22.58 23.26 -36.67
CA ILE A 367 -23.58 22.52 -37.46
C ILE A 367 -24.95 22.51 -36.77
N LEU A 368 -25.03 22.38 -35.44
CA LEU A 368 -26.30 22.52 -34.70
C LEU A 368 -26.90 23.93 -34.84
N ASP A 369 -26.09 24.98 -34.69
CA ASP A 369 -26.50 26.38 -34.87
C ASP A 369 -27.02 26.64 -36.31
N GLN A 370 -26.54 25.90 -37.31
CA GLN A 370 -27.03 25.91 -38.71
C GLN A 370 -28.27 25.03 -38.98
N LEU A 371 -28.73 24.25 -38.00
CA LEU A 371 -29.92 23.37 -38.11
C LEU A 371 -31.11 23.86 -37.30
N ASP A 372 -30.88 24.78 -36.35
CA ASP A 372 -31.89 25.34 -35.44
C ASP A 372 -32.25 26.81 -35.77
N GLY A 373 -31.71 27.36 -36.87
CA GLY A 373 -31.98 28.71 -37.41
C GLY A 373 -32.53 28.73 -38.83
#